data_AF-A0A2H6AZP9-F1
#
_entry.id   AF-A0A2H6AZP9-F1
#
_cell.length_a   1.000
_cell.length_b   1.000
_cell.length_c   1.000
_cell.angle_alpha   90.00
_cell.angle_beta   90.00
_cell.angle_gamma   90.00
#
_symmetry.space_group_name_H-M   'P 1'
#
loop_
_entity.id
_entity.type
_entity.pdbx_description
1 polymer ?
#
loop_
_entity_poly.entity_id
_entity_poly.type
_entity_poly.pdbx_seq_one_letter_code
_entity_poly.pdbx_strand_id
1 'polypeptide(L)'
;MPKRPADKAERGTRKPDGQGRAGTRAGSRRPVPRQEVVRLLAAGLDEREVATILDCDLRALRARIRRWGGVAELVARYRQESAESPEETYRRLVDLVYAHLERQVRNGNLRVLLWIADRLRLVRPFELRNAPDALEEKLAALAEEDAEFDHGED
;
A
#
# COMPACT_ATOMS: atom_id res chain seq x y z
N MET A 1 -58.97 1.32 -83.74
CA MET A 1 -57.68 1.99 -84.08
C MET A 1 -57.22 2.79 -82.85
N PRO A 2 -55.91 2.84 -82.54
CA PRO A 2 -55.36 1.89 -81.56
C PRO A 2 -54.44 2.50 -80.47
N LYS A 3 -54.05 1.61 -79.53
CA LYS A 3 -52.80 1.53 -78.73
C LYS A 3 -52.68 2.30 -77.40
N ARG A 4 -52.77 1.52 -76.31
CA ARG A 4 -51.90 1.62 -75.13
C ARG A 4 -50.42 1.56 -75.56
N PRO A 5 -49.53 2.10 -74.73
CA PRO A 5 -48.60 1.18 -74.06
C PRO A 5 -48.56 1.41 -72.54
N ALA A 6 -48.43 0.28 -71.85
CA ALA A 6 -47.94 0.20 -70.49
C ALA A 6 -46.41 0.27 -70.54
N ASP A 7 -45.81 1.04 -69.65
CA ASP A 7 -44.37 0.98 -69.40
C ASP A 7 -44.08 0.50 -67.98
N LYS A 8 -43.08 -0.36 -67.91
CA LYS A 8 -42.68 -1.18 -66.76
C LYS A 8 -41.75 -0.41 -65.83
N ALA A 9 -41.75 -0.86 -64.57
CA ALA A 9 -40.64 -0.90 -63.60
C ALA A 9 -39.86 0.42 -63.38
N GLU A 10 -39.77 0.90 -62.15
CA GLU A 10 -38.62 0.49 -61.35
C GLU A 10 -38.88 0.45 -59.84
N ARG A 11 -38.16 -0.50 -59.25
CA ARG A 11 -38.24 -1.02 -57.89
C ARG A 11 -37.31 -0.19 -57.01
N GLY A 12 -37.85 0.73 -56.22
CA GLY A 12 -37.11 1.45 -55.18
C GLY A 12 -37.35 0.86 -53.79
N THR A 13 -36.57 -0.15 -53.41
CA THR A 13 -36.50 -0.67 -52.04
C THR A 13 -35.74 0.28 -51.12
N ARG A 14 -36.30 0.60 -49.93
CA ARG A 14 -35.73 0.38 -48.57
C ARG A 14 -36.33 1.36 -47.55
N LYS A 15 -37.09 0.81 -46.59
CA LYS A 15 -36.96 1.23 -45.18
C LYS A 15 -35.69 0.58 -44.61
N PRO A 16 -35.04 1.20 -43.63
CA PRO A 16 -35.29 0.68 -42.29
C PRO A 16 -35.45 1.76 -41.21
N ASP A 17 -36.04 1.27 -40.13
CA ASP A 17 -36.31 1.88 -38.85
C ASP A 17 -35.10 2.57 -38.21
N GLY A 18 -35.35 3.75 -37.65
CA GLY A 18 -34.43 4.46 -36.78
C GLY A 18 -35.04 4.63 -35.39
N GLN A 19 -35.16 3.52 -34.66
CA GLN A 19 -35.33 3.53 -33.20
C GLN A 19 -34.14 4.22 -32.53
N GLY A 20 -34.40 4.87 -31.39
CA GLY A 20 -33.41 4.98 -30.33
C GLY A 20 -32.67 6.31 -30.23
N ARG A 21 -33.34 7.36 -29.75
CA ARG A 21 -32.64 8.34 -28.90
C ARG A 21 -32.53 7.77 -27.48
N ALA A 22 -31.70 6.74 -27.34
CA ALA A 22 -31.08 6.46 -26.06
C ALA A 22 -30.06 7.59 -25.84
N GLY A 23 -30.34 8.46 -24.88
CA GLY A 23 -29.40 9.47 -24.45
C GLY A 23 -28.14 8.78 -23.94
N THR A 24 -27.12 8.68 -24.79
CA THR A 24 -25.77 8.33 -24.38
C THR A 24 -25.34 9.46 -23.46
N ARG A 25 -25.44 9.24 -22.14
CA ARG A 25 -24.70 10.05 -21.16
C ARG A 25 -23.26 10.06 -21.65
N ALA A 26 -22.82 11.20 -22.16
CA ALA A 26 -21.43 11.44 -22.43
C ALA A 26 -20.73 11.45 -21.06
N GLY A 27 -20.41 10.26 -20.55
CA GLY A 27 -19.58 10.08 -19.38
C GLY A 27 -18.33 10.90 -19.62
N SER A 28 -18.06 11.84 -18.72
CA SER A 28 -16.91 12.72 -18.81
C SER A 28 -15.68 11.85 -19.05
N ARG A 29 -15.05 11.99 -20.22
CA ARG A 29 -13.82 11.26 -20.58
C ARG A 29 -12.65 11.83 -19.77
N ARG A 30 -12.72 11.76 -18.44
CA ARG A 30 -11.58 12.09 -17.59
C ARG A 30 -10.46 11.11 -17.94
N PRO A 31 -9.27 11.61 -18.29
CA PRO A 31 -8.12 10.74 -18.52
C PRO A 31 -7.86 9.99 -17.21
N VAL A 32 -7.80 8.66 -17.29
CA VAL A 32 -7.54 7.83 -16.11
C VAL A 32 -6.12 8.08 -15.64
N PRO A 33 -5.92 8.62 -14.42
CA PRO A 33 -4.59 8.96 -13.93
C PRO A 33 -3.78 7.69 -13.64
N ARG A 34 -2.67 7.50 -14.36
CA ARG A 34 -1.82 6.30 -14.23
C ARG A 34 -1.35 6.08 -12.80
N GLN A 35 -0.82 7.11 -12.13
CA GLN A 35 -0.31 6.99 -10.77
C GLN A 35 -1.38 6.52 -9.79
N GLU A 36 -2.61 7.03 -9.92
CA GLU A 36 -3.72 6.65 -9.06
C GLU A 36 -4.14 5.19 -9.27
N VAL A 37 -4.23 4.74 -10.53
CA VAL A 37 -4.48 3.31 -10.84
C VAL A 37 -3.42 2.43 -10.22
N VAL A 38 -2.15 2.81 -10.37
CA VAL A 38 -1.03 2.01 -9.86
C VAL A 38 -1.04 1.96 -8.34
N ARG A 39 -1.35 3.07 -7.66
CA ARG A 39 -1.50 3.13 -6.20
C ARG A 39 -2.61 2.19 -5.71
N LEU A 40 -3.78 2.23 -6.35
CA LEU A 40 -4.92 1.39 -5.95
C LEU A 40 -4.65 -0.11 -6.20
N LEU A 41 -4.03 -0.44 -7.34
CA LEU A 41 -3.60 -1.83 -7.62
C LEU A 41 -2.53 -2.30 -6.62
N ALA A 42 -1.59 -1.42 -6.24
CA ALA A 42 -0.56 -1.75 -5.25
C ALA A 42 -1.12 -1.94 -3.83
N ALA A 43 -2.23 -1.26 -3.51
CA ALA A 43 -2.99 -1.44 -2.28
C ALA A 43 -3.81 -2.76 -2.25
N GLY A 44 -3.80 -3.54 -3.34
CA GLY A 44 -4.42 -4.87 -3.42
C GLY A 44 -5.83 -4.90 -4.00
N LEU A 45 -6.33 -3.78 -4.53
CA LEU A 45 -7.64 -3.75 -5.19
C LEU A 45 -7.59 -4.45 -6.55
N ASP A 46 -8.70 -5.08 -6.92
CA ASP A 46 -8.84 -5.69 -8.24
C ASP A 46 -9.15 -4.64 -9.33
N GLU A 47 -8.97 -5.02 -10.60
CA GLU A 47 -9.19 -4.09 -11.72
C GLU A 47 -10.63 -3.56 -11.82
N ARG A 48 -11.63 -4.30 -11.28
CA ARG A 48 -13.05 -3.93 -11.31
C ARG A 48 -13.36 -2.89 -10.25
N GLU A 49 -12.82 -3.07 -9.06
CA GLU A 49 -12.89 -2.12 -7.95
C GLU A 49 -12.22 -0.81 -8.35
N VAL A 50 -11.03 -0.87 -8.95
CA VAL A 50 -10.32 0.31 -9.47
C VAL A 50 -11.13 1.01 -10.56
N ALA A 51 -11.74 0.27 -11.49
CA ALA A 51 -12.58 0.85 -12.53
C ALA A 51 -13.81 1.57 -11.95
N THR A 52 -14.40 1.01 -10.90
CA THR A 52 -15.56 1.58 -10.19
C THR A 52 -15.19 2.85 -9.43
N ILE A 53 -14.08 2.83 -8.69
CA ILE A 53 -13.58 3.99 -7.92
C ILE A 53 -13.23 5.16 -8.84
N LEU A 54 -12.64 4.86 -10.00
CA LEU A 54 -12.22 5.88 -10.97
C LEU A 54 -13.31 6.25 -11.99
N ASP A 55 -14.53 5.71 -11.82
CA ASP A 55 -15.68 5.90 -12.71
C ASP A 55 -15.30 5.77 -14.20
N CYS A 56 -14.64 4.65 -14.54
CA CYS A 56 -14.11 4.41 -15.87
C CYS A 56 -14.45 3.02 -16.41
N ASP A 57 -14.44 2.89 -17.74
CA ASP A 57 -14.71 1.62 -18.39
C ASP A 57 -13.58 0.59 -18.12
N LEU A 58 -13.98 -0.58 -17.63
CA LEU A 58 -13.06 -1.68 -17.27
C LEU A 58 -12.24 -2.18 -18.46
N ARG A 59 -12.82 -2.25 -19.66
CA ARG A 59 -12.10 -2.73 -20.86
C ARG A 59 -11.05 -1.71 -21.28
N ALA A 60 -11.38 -0.42 -21.21
CA ALA A 60 -10.45 0.67 -21.47
C ALA A 60 -9.31 0.71 -20.44
N LEU A 61 -9.62 0.48 -19.15
CA LEU A 61 -8.62 0.37 -18.07
C LEU A 61 -7.65 -0.79 -18.33
N ARG A 62 -8.16 -2.00 -18.62
CA ARG A 62 -7.34 -3.18 -18.96
C ARG A 62 -6.45 -2.96 -20.18
N ALA A 63 -6.95 -2.27 -21.19
CA ALA A 63 -6.15 -1.93 -22.37
C ALA A 63 -5.05 -0.89 -22.07
N ARG A 64 -5.28 0.00 -21.10
CA ARG A 64 -4.24 0.93 -20.61
C ARG A 64 -3.20 0.22 -19.76
N ILE A 65 -3.62 -0.60 -18.80
CA ILE A 65 -2.74 -1.39 -17.94
C ILE A 65 -1.78 -2.24 -18.79
N ARG A 66 -2.27 -2.92 -19.82
CA ARG A 66 -1.41 -3.69 -20.75
C ARG A 66 -0.38 -2.82 -21.48
N ARG A 67 -0.74 -1.59 -21.87
CA ARG A 67 0.20 -0.64 -22.48
C ARG A 67 1.23 -0.08 -21.49
N TRP A 68 0.94 -0.14 -20.20
CA TRP A 68 1.81 0.36 -19.14
C TRP A 68 2.76 -0.71 -18.58
N GLY A 69 2.81 -1.92 -19.17
CA GLY A 69 3.64 -3.05 -18.69
C GLY A 69 2.85 -4.15 -17.98
N GLY A 70 1.54 -3.97 -17.80
CA GLY A 70 0.70 -4.91 -17.05
C GLY A 70 0.70 -4.66 -15.55
N VAL A 71 -0.19 -5.34 -14.82
CA VAL A 71 -0.39 -5.11 -13.38
C VAL A 71 0.87 -5.46 -12.57
N ALA A 72 1.49 -6.59 -12.85
CA ALA A 72 2.65 -7.07 -12.10
C ALA A 72 3.84 -6.10 -12.17
N GLU A 73 4.17 -5.63 -13.37
CA GLU A 73 5.26 -4.67 -13.59
C GLU A 73 4.95 -3.32 -12.94
N LEU A 74 3.71 -2.83 -13.07
CA LEU A 74 3.28 -1.58 -12.45
C LEU A 74 3.38 -1.61 -10.92
N VAL A 75 2.92 -2.70 -10.30
CA VAL A 75 2.96 -2.86 -8.85
C VAL A 75 4.40 -3.05 -8.36
N ALA A 76 5.22 -3.84 -9.06
CA ALA A 76 6.62 -4.03 -8.72
C ALA A 76 7.39 -2.70 -8.77
N ARG A 77 7.21 -1.93 -9.84
CA ARG A 77 7.84 -0.62 -10.01
C ARG A 77 7.36 0.39 -8.99
N TYR A 78 6.06 0.43 -8.70
CA TYR A 78 5.53 1.29 -7.64
C TYR A 78 6.07 0.93 -6.27
N ARG A 79 6.24 -0.37 -5.96
CA ARG A 79 6.85 -0.81 -4.71
C ARG A 79 8.33 -0.48 -4.63
N GLN A 80 9.05 -0.47 -5.75
CA GLN A 80 10.45 -0.01 -5.79
C GLN A 80 10.55 1.51 -5.63
N GLU A 81 9.69 2.28 -6.31
CA GLU A 81 9.67 3.75 -6.25
C GLU A 81 9.07 4.28 -4.94
N SER A 82 8.15 3.53 -4.32
CA SER A 82 7.49 3.85 -3.04
C SER A 82 8.01 3.00 -1.89
N ALA A 83 9.12 2.27 -2.07
CA ALA A 83 9.84 1.69 -0.96
C ALA A 83 10.40 2.86 -0.16
N GLU A 84 9.64 3.34 0.82
CA GLU A 84 10.24 4.00 1.97
C GLU A 84 11.37 3.08 2.44
N SER A 85 12.55 3.67 2.64
CA SER A 85 13.71 2.92 3.11
C SER A 85 13.25 2.04 4.28
N PRO A 86 13.58 0.73 4.30
CA PRO A 86 13.24 -0.13 5.42
C PRO A 86 13.67 0.49 6.76
N GLU A 87 14.77 1.25 6.75
CA GLU A 87 15.26 2.02 7.91
C GLU A 87 14.32 3.15 8.31
N GLU A 88 13.71 3.84 7.35
CA GLU A 88 12.82 4.97 7.59
C GLU A 88 11.45 4.50 8.06
N THR A 89 10.96 3.39 7.50
CA THR A 89 9.78 2.67 8.00
C THR A 89 10.04 2.17 9.43
N TYR A 90 11.22 1.58 9.67
CA TYR A 90 11.62 1.11 10.99
C TYR A 90 11.69 2.26 12.00
N ARG A 91 12.33 3.39 11.67
CA ARG A 91 12.38 4.58 12.54
C ARG A 91 10.99 5.06 12.92
N ARG A 92 10.08 5.19 11.96
CA ARG A 92 8.70 5.62 12.24
C ARG A 92 7.92 4.63 13.11
N LEU A 93 8.11 3.32 12.89
CA LEU A 93 7.51 2.29 13.74
C LEU A 93 8.08 2.35 15.15
N VAL A 94 9.38 2.55 15.30
CA VAL A 94 10.05 2.75 16.58
C VAL A 94 9.47 3.97 17.30
N ASP A 95 9.36 5.11 16.62
CA ASP A 95 8.80 6.34 17.20
C ASP A 95 7.34 6.15 17.66
N LEU A 96 6.51 5.49 16.86
CA LEU A 96 5.13 5.16 17.21
C LEU A 96 5.02 4.23 18.41
N VAL A 97 5.87 3.20 18.45
CA VAL A 97 5.93 2.26 19.57
C VAL A 97 6.38 2.99 20.83
N TYR A 98 7.43 3.80 20.78
CA TYR A 98 7.88 4.60 21.92
C TYR A 98 6.79 5.54 22.44
N ALA A 99 6.12 6.29 21.56
CA ALA A 99 5.03 7.17 21.96
C ALA A 99 3.88 6.42 22.64
N HIS A 100 3.53 5.23 22.13
CA HIS A 100 2.50 4.39 22.73
C HIS A 100 2.93 3.85 24.10
N LEU A 101 4.15 3.35 24.20
CA LEU A 101 4.72 2.83 25.43
C LEU A 101 4.79 3.92 26.50
N GLU A 102 5.31 5.10 26.17
CA GLU A 102 5.40 6.24 27.07
C GLU A 102 4.02 6.60 27.65
N ARG A 103 2.97 6.58 26.82
CA ARG A 103 1.59 6.79 27.29
C ARG A 103 1.15 5.72 28.30
N GLN A 104 1.46 4.45 28.06
CA GLN A 104 1.11 3.36 28.98
C GLN A 104 1.87 3.48 30.31
N VAL A 105 3.14 3.88 30.27
CA VAL A 105 3.96 4.13 31.46
C VAL A 105 3.40 5.29 32.28
N ARG A 106 3.09 6.44 31.65
CA ARG A 106 2.48 7.60 32.31
C ARG A 106 1.13 7.27 32.96
N ASN A 107 0.37 6.36 32.35
CA ASN A 107 -0.90 5.90 32.89
C ASN A 107 -0.75 4.84 34.00
N GLY A 108 0.48 4.49 34.40
CA GLY A 108 0.74 3.54 35.48
C GLY A 108 0.42 2.08 35.12
N ASN A 109 0.43 1.72 33.83
CA ASN A 109 0.12 0.36 33.39
C ASN A 109 1.32 -0.58 33.65
N LEU A 110 1.43 -1.03 34.91
CA LEU A 110 2.48 -1.92 35.40
C LEU A 110 2.61 -3.22 34.61
N ARG A 111 1.52 -3.73 34.01
CA ARG A 111 1.59 -4.94 33.16
C ARG A 111 2.43 -4.73 31.92
N VAL A 112 2.32 -3.56 31.27
CA VAL A 112 3.11 -3.24 30.08
C VAL A 112 4.58 -3.08 30.45
N LEU A 113 4.87 -2.41 31.58
CA LEU A 113 6.23 -2.26 32.10
C LEU A 113 6.88 -3.61 32.43
N LEU A 114 6.18 -4.47 33.18
CA LEU A 114 6.67 -5.81 33.53
C LEU A 114 6.85 -6.69 32.29
N TRP A 115 5.95 -6.60 31.31
CA TRP A 115 6.06 -7.33 30.05
C TRP A 115 7.26 -6.89 29.20
N ILE A 116 7.52 -5.57 29.12
CA ILE A 116 8.71 -5.05 28.43
C ILE A 116 9.97 -5.50 29.17
N ALA A 117 9.98 -5.38 30.49
CA ALA A 117 11.13 -5.71 31.30
C ALA A 117 11.43 -7.24 31.27
N ASP A 118 10.41 -8.10 31.18
CA ASP A 118 10.56 -9.53 30.88
C ASP A 118 11.17 -9.76 29.49
N ARG A 119 10.66 -9.07 28.46
CA ARG A 119 11.14 -9.23 27.07
C ARG A 119 12.56 -8.74 26.86
N LEU A 120 12.95 -7.67 27.54
CA LEU A 120 14.31 -7.16 27.59
C LEU A 120 15.20 -7.97 28.55
N ARG A 121 14.65 -9.00 29.20
CA ARG A 121 15.32 -9.80 30.24
C ARG A 121 15.90 -8.96 31.38
N LEU A 122 15.30 -7.80 31.64
CA LEU A 122 15.64 -6.90 32.73
C LEU A 122 15.02 -7.36 34.06
N VAL A 123 14.00 -8.22 34.01
CA VAL A 123 13.44 -8.87 35.21
C VAL A 123 14.04 -10.25 35.33
N ARG A 124 14.83 -10.46 36.39
CA ARG A 124 15.26 -11.80 36.78
C ARG A 124 14.05 -12.60 37.29
N PRO A 125 13.82 -13.83 36.80
CA PRO A 125 12.93 -14.77 37.45
C PRO A 125 13.35 -14.94 38.91
N PHE A 126 12.38 -15.01 39.82
CA PHE A 126 12.64 -15.07 41.26
C PHE A 126 13.51 -16.29 41.63
N GLU A 127 13.45 -17.37 40.85
CA GLU A 127 14.26 -18.58 41.07
C GLU A 127 15.78 -18.37 40.82
N LEU A 128 16.17 -17.29 40.13
CA LEU A 128 17.57 -16.98 39.77
C LEU A 128 18.19 -15.86 40.61
N ARG A 129 17.56 -15.47 41.72
CA ARG A 129 18.01 -14.36 42.58
C ARG A 129 19.43 -14.52 43.12
N ASN A 130 19.92 -15.77 43.21
CA ASN A 130 21.26 -16.12 43.71
C ASN A 130 22.24 -16.56 42.59
N ALA A 131 21.85 -16.47 41.32
CA ALA A 131 22.75 -16.76 40.21
C ALA A 131 23.58 -15.51 39.86
N PRO A 132 24.88 -15.64 39.56
CA PRO A 132 25.71 -14.49 39.17
C PRO A 132 25.13 -13.78 37.95
N ASP A 133 25.14 -12.44 37.95
CA ASP A 133 24.60 -11.64 36.84
C ASP A 133 25.62 -11.43 35.74
N ALA A 134 25.40 -12.10 34.61
CA ALA A 134 26.21 -11.88 33.42
C ALA A 134 26.15 -10.43 32.92
N LEU A 135 25.12 -9.66 33.28
CA LEU A 135 25.06 -8.23 33.01
C LEU A 135 25.88 -7.41 34.02
N GLU A 136 25.84 -7.73 35.32
CA GLU A 136 26.71 -7.07 36.31
C GLU A 136 28.18 -7.42 36.06
N GLU A 137 28.51 -8.64 35.67
CA GLU A 137 29.87 -9.03 35.27
C GLU A 137 30.34 -8.24 34.04
N LYS A 138 29.47 -8.06 33.03
CA LYS A 138 29.79 -7.25 31.85
C LYS A 138 29.91 -5.76 32.17
N LEU A 139 29.06 -5.23 33.05
CA LEU A 139 29.11 -3.84 33.49
C LEU A 139 30.33 -3.59 34.39
N ALA A 140 30.70 -4.54 35.24
CA ALA A 140 31.92 -4.49 36.04
C ALA A 140 33.17 -4.56 35.15
N ALA A 141 33.19 -5.46 34.17
CA ALA A 141 34.29 -5.53 33.20
C ALA A 141 34.43 -4.24 32.37
N LEU A 142 33.32 -3.64 31.94
CA LEU A 142 33.33 -2.34 31.26
C LEU A 142 33.80 -1.19 32.19
N ALA A 143 33.43 -1.23 33.47
CA ALA A 143 33.88 -0.24 34.46
C ALA A 143 35.38 -0.39 34.81
N GLU A 144 35.94 -1.60 34.75
CA GLU A 144 37.38 -1.83 34.86
C GLU A 144 38.13 -1.35 33.62
N GLU A 145 37.56 -1.50 32.42
CA GLU A 145 38.11 -1.02 31.16
C GLU A 145 38.12 0.52 31.09
N ASP A 146 37.07 1.19 31.59
CA ASP A 146 37.02 2.65 31.71
C ASP A 146 38.06 3.19 32.73
N ALA A 147 38.39 2.43 33.79
CA ALA A 147 39.40 2.82 34.78
C ALA A 147 40.84 2.78 34.22
N GLU A 148 41.12 1.93 33.22
CA GLU A 148 42.42 1.93 32.54
C GLU A 148 42.61 3.14 31.61
N PHE A 149 41.53 3.76 31.13
CA PHE A 149 41.60 4.98 30.30
C PHE A 149 41.84 6.26 31.12
N ASP A 150 41.44 6.31 32.40
CA ASP A 150 41.63 7.47 33.29
C ASP A 150 43.03 7.54 33.92
N HIS A 151 43.87 6.51 33.77
CA HIS A 151 45.23 6.46 34.32
C HIS A 151 46.34 6.73 33.27
N GLY A 152 45.99 7.24 32.09
CA GLY A 152 46.90 7.50 30.97
C GLY A 152 47.28 8.97 30.72
N GLU A 153 46.78 9.93 31.52
CA GLU A 153 47.22 11.33 31.47
C GLU A 153 47.94 11.70 32.78
N ASP A 154 49.24 11.37 32.86
CA ASP A 154 50.27 12.13 33.58
C ASP A 154 51.67 11.82 33.01
#